data_AF-A0A9X9PXI2-F1
#
_entry.id   AF-A0A9X9PXI2-F1
#
_cell.length_a   1.000
_cell.length_b   1.000
_cell.length_c   1.000
_cell.angle_alpha   90.00
_cell.angle_beta   90.00
_cell.angle_gamma   90.00
#
_symmetry.space_group_name_H-M   'P 1'
#
loop_
_entity.id
_entity.type
_entity.pdbx_description
1 polymer ?
#
loop_
_entity_poly.entity_id
_entity_poly.type
_entity_poly.pdbx_seq_one_letter_code
_entity_poly.pdbx_strand_id
1 'polypeptide(L)' 'KHCPNQYQIYSESFRQHDITGRALLRLTDKKLERMGIAQENLRQHILQQVLQLKVREEVRNLQLLTQGILLLPSGWI' A
#
# COMPACT_ATOMS: atom_id res chain seq x y z
N LYS A 1 -19.28 -11.82 -6.38
CA LYS A 1 -18.63 -13.09 -6.00
C LYS A 1 -17.13 -12.83 -5.84
N HIS A 2 -16.65 -12.66 -4.61
CA HIS A 2 -15.23 -12.51 -4.31
C HIS A 2 -14.75 -13.90 -3.89
N CYS A 3 -14.06 -14.62 -4.77
CA CYS A 3 -13.56 -15.95 -4.42
C CYS A 3 -12.48 -15.79 -3.32
N PRO A 4 -12.67 -16.37 -2.11
CA PRO A 4 -11.80 -16.10 -0.97
C PRO A 4 -10.37 -16.63 -1.14
N ASN A 5 -10.15 -17.58 -2.04
CA ASN A 5 -8.85 -18.23 -2.21
C ASN A 5 -7.75 -17.31 -2.75
N GLN A 6 -8.09 -16.25 -3.49
CA GLN A 6 -7.07 -15.39 -4.11
C GLN A 6 -6.38 -14.47 -3.09
N TYR A 7 -7.12 -13.99 -2.08
CA TYR A 7 -6.57 -13.18 -0.99
C TYR A 7 -5.65 -14.01 -0.11
N GLN A 8 -6.03 -15.26 0.14
CA GLN A 8 -5.28 -16.16 0.99
C GLN A 8 -3.88 -16.42 0.44
N ILE A 9 -3.75 -16.63 -0.87
CA ILE A 9 -2.48 -16.97 -1.54
C ILE A 9 -1.40 -15.90 -1.30
N TYR A 10 -1.70 -14.62 -1.57
CA TYR A 10 -0.69 -13.57 -1.38
C TYR A 10 -0.59 -13.10 0.08
N SER A 11 -1.65 -13.24 0.88
CA SER A 11 -1.60 -12.90 2.31
C SER A 11 -0.60 -13.78 3.07
N GLU A 12 -0.50 -15.06 2.69
CA GLU A 12 0.47 -15.98 3.24
C GLU A 12 1.89 -15.61 2.80
N SER A 13 2.10 -15.33 1.50
CA SER A 13 3.39 -14.84 1.01
C SER A 13 3.82 -13.53 1.70
N PHE A 14 2.89 -12.59 1.93
CA PHE A 14 3.19 -11.35 2.66
C PHE A 14 3.55 -11.61 4.12
N ARG A 15 2.84 -12.53 4.78
CA ARG A 15 3.13 -12.93 6.16
C ARG A 15 4.49 -13.64 6.28
N GLN A 16 4.82 -14.51 5.33
CA GLN A 16 6.10 -15.23 5.30
C GLN A 16 7.30 -14.31 5.03
N HIS A 17 7.10 -13.22 4.30
CA HIS A 17 8.14 -12.25 3.98
C HIS A 17 8.17 -11.03 4.92
N ASP A 18 7.47 -11.08 6.07
CA ASP A 18 7.35 -9.98 7.04
C ASP A 18 7.00 -8.64 6.37
N ILE A 19 6.10 -8.68 5.37
CA ILE A 19 5.71 -7.50 4.61
C ILE A 19 4.80 -6.62 5.47
N THR A 20 5.42 -5.66 6.15
CA THR A 20 4.76 -4.58 6.88
C THR A 20 4.06 -3.59 5.94
N GLY A 21 3.13 -2.78 6.46
CA GLY A 21 2.40 -1.78 5.65
C GLY A 21 3.32 -0.85 4.84
N ARG A 22 4.45 -0.40 5.42
CA ARG A 22 5.46 0.40 4.70
C ARG A 22 6.18 -0.38 3.59
N ALA A 23 6.44 -1.67 3.80
CA ALA A 23 7.04 -2.53 2.78
C ALA A 23 6.04 -2.83 1.65
N LEU A 24 4.74 -2.92 1.97
CA LEU A 24 3.65 -3.08 1.00
C LEU A 24 3.64 -1.93 -0.02
N LEU A 25 3.80 -0.69 0.43
CA LEU A 25 3.89 0.48 -0.45
C LEU A 25 5.13 0.45 -1.35
N ARG A 26 6.17 -0.30 -1.00
CA ARG A 26 7.38 -0.44 -1.82
C ARG A 26 7.36 -1.68 -2.72
N LEU A 27 6.24 -2.39 -2.80
CA LEU A 27 6.10 -3.54 -3.68
C LEU A 27 6.21 -3.14 -5.15
N THR A 28 6.85 -4.02 -5.90
CA THR A 28 7.01 -3.93 -7.35
C THR A 28 6.63 -5.27 -7.96
N ASP A 29 6.34 -5.27 -9.26
CA ASP A 29 6.03 -6.49 -10.01
C ASP A 29 7.07 -7.60 -9.78
N LYS A 30 8.35 -7.27 -9.94
CA LYS A 30 9.48 -8.19 -9.67
C LYS A 30 9.50 -8.74 -8.25
N LYS A 31 9.04 -7.98 -7.25
CA LYS A 31 9.01 -8.44 -5.85
C LYS A 31 7.86 -9.41 -5.62
N LEU A 32 6.69 -9.16 -6.23
CA LEU A 32 5.56 -10.08 -6.21
C LEU A 32 5.89 -11.41 -6.91
N GLU A 33 6.57 -11.34 -8.06
CA GLU A 33 7.05 -12.53 -8.77
C GLU A 33 8.01 -13.36 -7.90
N ARG A 34 8.98 -12.72 -7.24
CA ARG A 34 9.92 -13.38 -6.31
C ARG A 34 9.26 -14.00 -5.08
N MET A 35 8.09 -13.51 -4.68
CA MET A 35 7.31 -14.11 -3.59
C MET A 35 6.44 -15.29 -4.04
N GLY A 36 6.51 -15.68 -5.33
CA GLY A 36 5.73 -16.78 -5.90
C GLY A 36 4.43 -16.38 -6.58
N ILE A 37 4.16 -15.07 -6.75
CA ILE A 37 2.96 -14.58 -7.43
C ILE A 37 3.23 -14.53 -8.95
N ALA A 38 3.11 -15.69 -9.60
CA ALA A 38 3.43 -15.86 -11.02
C ALA A 38 2.35 -15.31 -11.98
N GLN A 39 1.10 -15.18 -11.54
CA GLN A 39 0.00 -14.67 -12.37
C GLN A 39 0.08 -13.14 -12.53
N GLU A 40 0.23 -12.67 -13.77
CA GLU A 40 0.31 -11.24 -14.08
C GLU A 40 -0.98 -10.49 -13.69
N ASN A 41 -2.16 -11.01 -14.04
CA ASN A 41 -3.44 -10.41 -13.66
C ASN A 41 -3.55 -10.18 -12.14
N LEU A 42 -3.04 -11.14 -11.36
CA LEU A 42 -3.04 -11.04 -9.90
C LEU A 42 -2.02 -10.00 -9.43
N ARG A 43 -0.81 -9.98 -10.00
CA ARG A 43 0.19 -8.94 -9.69
C ARG A 43 -0.34 -7.54 -9.99
N GLN A 44 -0.97 -7.34 -11.14
CA GLN A 44 -1.59 -6.07 -11.51
C GLN A 44 -2.69 -5.68 -10.53
N HIS A 45 -3.55 -6.63 -10.12
CA HIS A 45 -4.59 -6.37 -9.14
C HIS A 45 -4.02 -5.94 -7.78
N ILE A 46 -2.98 -6.62 -7.31
CA ILE A 46 -2.27 -6.27 -6.06
C ILE A 46 -1.63 -4.89 -6.19
N LEU A 47 -0.91 -4.61 -7.28
CA LEU A 47 -0.29 -3.30 -7.49
C LEU A 47 -1.32 -2.17 -7.53
N GLN A 48 -2.50 -2.41 -8.12
CA GLN A 48 -3.59 -1.46 -8.12
C GLN A 48 -4.13 -1.21 -6.69
N GLN A 49 -4.29 -2.25 -5.87
CA GLN A 49 -4.65 -2.11 -4.46
C GLN A 49 -3.59 -1.33 -3.66
N VAL A 50 -2.31 -1.64 -3.88
CA VAL A 50 -1.19 -0.91 -3.27
C VAL A 50 -1.19 0.55 -3.69
N LEU A 51 -1.47 0.87 -4.96
CA LEU A 51 -1.58 2.24 -5.43
C LEU A 51 -2.72 2.99 -4.74
N GLN A 52 -3.89 2.36 -4.57
CA GLN A 52 -5.00 2.96 -3.83
C GLN A 52 -4.63 3.25 -2.37
N LEU A 53 -3.89 2.34 -1.72
CA LEU A 53 -3.38 2.57 -0.37
C LEU A 53 -2.39 3.73 -0.31
N LYS A 54 -1.45 3.83 -1.27
CA LYS A 54 -0.53 4.96 -1.38
C LYS A 54 -1.26 6.28 -1.50
N VAL A 55 -2.23 6.36 -2.42
CA VAL A 55 -3.01 7.59 -2.64
C VAL A 55 -3.74 7.99 -1.35
N ARG A 56 -4.34 7.03 -0.65
CA ARG A 56 -5.00 7.30 0.65
C ARG A 56 -4.03 7.79 1.71
N GLU A 57 -2.85 7.18 1.81
CA GLU A 57 -1.82 7.58 2.75
C GLU A 57 -1.28 8.97 2.43
N GLU A 58 -1.03 9.28 1.15
CA GLU A 58 -0.59 10.60 0.70
C GLU A 58 -1.66 11.67 0.96
N VAL A 59 -2.94 11.38 0.70
CA VAL A 59 -4.05 12.29 1.05
C VAL A 59 -4.07 12.54 2.55
N ARG A 60 -3.88 11.51 3.38
CA ARG A 60 -3.79 11.67 4.84
C ARG A 60 -2.55 12.48 5.25
N ASN A 61 -1.39 12.23 4.64
CA ASN A 61 -0.16 12.98 4.89
C ASN A 61 -0.36 14.46 4.53
N LEU A 62 -0.96 14.77 3.39
CA LEU A 62 -1.29 16.12 2.96
C LEU A 62 -2.30 16.79 3.92
N GLN A 63 -3.31 16.06 4.40
CA GLN A 63 -4.25 16.55 5.42
C GLN A 63 -3.55 16.84 6.75
N LEU A 64 -2.61 16.00 7.18
CA LEU A 64 -1.83 16.23 8.40
C LEU A 64 -0.90 17.43 8.25
N LEU A 65 -0.27 17.62 7.08
CA LEU A 65 0.57 18.79 6.82
C LEU A 65 -0.27 20.07 6.82
N THR A 66 -1.44 20.07 6.18
CA THR A 66 -2.34 21.22 6.18
C THR A 66 -2.94 21.50 7.57
N GLN A 67 -3.27 20.47 8.35
CA GLN A 67 -3.67 20.64 9.76
C GLN A 67 -2.51 21.15 10.64
N GLY A 68 -1.28 20.66 10.44
CA GLY A 68 -0.09 21.15 11.13
C GLY A 68 0.23 22.61 10.79
N ILE A 69 -0.04 23.04 9.56
CA ILE A 69 0.05 24.43 9.11
C ILE A 69 -1.06 25.28 9.74
N LEU A 70 -2.28 24.78 9.85
CA LEU A 70 -3.42 25.50 10.46
C LEU A 70 -3.33 25.61 11.99
N LEU A 71 -2.53 24.77 12.65
CA LEU A 71 -2.24 24.86 14.09
C LEU A 71 -1.06 25.78 14.42
N LEU A 72 -0.31 26.25 13.44
CA LEU A 72 0.61 27.37 13.63
C LEU A 72 -0.21 28.66 13.61
N PRO A 73 -0.36 29.39 14.74
CA PRO A 73 -1.03 30.68 14.71
C PRO A 73 -0.26 31.59 13.75
N SER A 74 -0.99 32.16 12.80
CA SER A 74 -0.54 33.04 11.71
C SER A 74 0.03 34.38 12.17
N GLY A 75 0.70 34.43 13.33
CA GLY A 75 1.13 35.65 14.02
C GLY A 75 2.56 35.65 14.57
N TRP A 76 3.46 34.81 14.05
CA TRP A 76 4.89 34.87 14.37
C TRP A 76 5.74 34.92 13.09
N ILE A 77 5.61 36.01 12.34
CA ILE A 77 6.63 36.53 11.42
C ILE A 77 6.74 38.03 11.69
#